data_AF-A0A1Q8EV46-F1
#
_entry.id   AF-A0A1Q8EV46-F1
#
_cell.length_a   1.000
_cell.length_b   1.000
_cell.length_c   1.000
_cell.angle_alpha   90.00
_cell.angle_beta   90.00
_cell.angle_gamma   90.00
#
_symmetry.space_group_name_H-M   'P 1'
#
loop_
_entity.id
_entity.type
_entity.pdbx_description
1 polymer ?
#
loop_
_entity_poly.entity_id
_entity_poly.type
_entity_poly.pdbx_seq_one_letter_code
_entity_poly.pdbx_strand_id
1 'polypeptide(L)' 'MNRVVLEIDGQLYQLLRSAADANHLTFEEECRRRLEGGERRSSYLQALLAELRADDQQRRAAGH' A
#
# COMPACT_ATOMS: atom_id res chain seq x y z
N MET A 1 -16.39 -4.37 -14.70
CA MET A 1 -15.04 -3.81 -14.92
C MET A 1 -15.14 -2.31 -14.93
N ASN A 2 -14.51 -1.60 -13.98
CA ASN A 2 -14.37 -0.14 -14.06
C ASN A 2 -13.08 0.18 -14.82
N ARG A 3 -13.20 0.90 -15.93
CA ARG A 3 -12.04 1.43 -16.67
C ARG A 3 -11.73 2.82 -16.15
N VAL A 4 -10.49 3.04 -15.73
CA VAL A 4 -9.97 4.35 -15.36
C VAL A 4 -8.98 4.79 -16.43
N VAL A 5 -9.12 6.02 -16.90
CA VAL A 5 -8.16 6.65 -17.83
C VAL A 5 -7.40 7.71 -17.04
N LEU A 6 -6.08 7.66 -17.10
CA LEU A 6 -5.19 8.59 -16.40
C LEU A 6 -4.42 9.40 -17.43
N GLU A 7 -4.47 10.72 -17.31
CA GLU A 7 -3.56 11.60 -18.01
C GLU A 7 -2.33 11.82 -17.13
N ILE A 8 -1.16 11.46 -17.66
CA ILE A 8 0.13 11.59 -16.97
C ILE A 8 1.14 12.23 -17.90
N ASP A 9 2.06 13.00 -17.33
CA ASP A 9 3.17 13.56 -18.09
C ASP A 9 4.21 12.48 -18.46
N GLY A 10 5.08 12.83 -19.42
CA GLY A 10 6.08 11.89 -19.94
C GLY A 10 7.11 11.44 -18.91
N GLN A 11 7.44 12.29 -17.92
CA GLN A 11 8.39 11.94 -16.87
C GLN A 11 7.76 10.93 -15.90
N LEU A 12 6.51 11.14 -15.50
CA LEU A 12 5.78 10.19 -14.66
C LEU A 12 5.59 8.84 -15.38
N TYR A 13 5.31 8.85 -16.69
CA TYR A 13 5.24 7.62 -17.47
C TYR A 13 6.55 6.82 -17.44
N GLN A 14 7.70 7.48 -17.62
CA GLN A 14 9.00 6.81 -17.55
C GLN A 14 9.28 6.22 -16.17
N LEU A 15 8.99 6.97 -15.10
CA LEU A 15 9.17 6.49 -13.72
C LEU A 15 8.31 5.26 -13.41
N LEU A 16 7.06 5.26 -13.85
CA LEU A 16 6.15 4.12 -13.67
C LEU A 16 6.61 2.90 -14.49
N ARG A 17 7.10 3.11 -15.72
CA ARG A 17 7.61 2.03 -16.57
C ARG A 17 8.87 1.40 -16.00
N SER A 18 9.82 2.20 -15.51
CA SER A 18 11.02 1.68 -14.85
C SER A 18 10.69 0.95 -13.55
N ALA A 19 9.70 1.43 -12.78
CA ALA A 19 9.26 0.73 -11.58
C ALA A 19 8.59 -0.61 -11.88
N ALA A 20 7.75 -0.67 -12.92
CA ALA A 20 7.13 -1.91 -13.37
C ALA A 20 8.19 -2.95 -13.77
N ASP A 21 9.18 -2.54 -14.56
CA ASP A 21 10.32 -3.38 -14.96
C ASP A 21 11.11 -3.90 -13.75
N ALA A 22 11.48 -3.01 -12.82
CA ALA A 22 12.21 -3.38 -11.61
C ALA A 22 11.43 -4.33 -10.69
N ASN A 23 10.09 -4.27 -10.70
CA ASN A 23 9.23 -5.16 -9.91
C ASN A 23 8.74 -6.38 -10.71
N HIS A 24 9.16 -6.55 -11.97
CA HIS A 24 8.69 -7.61 -12.89
C HIS A 24 7.17 -7.63 -13.04
N LEU A 25 6.55 -6.46 -13.00
CA LEU A 25 5.11 -6.28 -13.16
C LEU A 25 4.81 -5.68 -14.53
N THR A 26 3.60 -5.88 -15.03
CA THR A 26 3.10 -5.07 -16.13
C THR A 26 2.90 -3.62 -15.67
N PHE A 27 2.90 -2.70 -16.65
CA PHE A 27 2.63 -1.29 -16.37
C PHE A 27 1.27 -1.08 -15.70
N GLU A 28 0.24 -1.82 -16.13
CA GLU A 28 -1.10 -1.77 -15.54
C GLU A 28 -1.09 -2.24 -14.08
N GLU A 29 -0.41 -3.34 -13.77
CA GLU A 29 -0.32 -3.87 -12.41
C GLU A 29 0.41 -2.93 -11.45
N GLU A 30 1.49 -2.29 -11.90
CA GLU A 30 2.19 -1.29 -11.08
C GLU A 30 1.33 -0.03 -10.86
N CYS A 31 0.60 0.43 -11.88
CA CYS A 31 -0.35 1.54 -11.73
C CYS A 31 -1.46 1.19 -10.75
N ARG A 32 -2.05 -0.01 -10.88
CA ARG A 32 -3.09 -0.51 -9.99
C ARG A 32 -2.57 -0.62 -8.56
N ARG A 33 -1.42 -1.26 -8.33
CA ARG A 33 -0.78 -1.39 -7.03
C ARG A 33 -0.54 -0.05 -6.33
N ARG A 34 -0.17 0.98 -7.09
CA ARG A 34 0.01 2.35 -6.55
C ARG A 34 -1.32 3.03 -6.24
N LEU A 35 -2.31 2.92 -7.12
CA LEU A 35 -3.66 3.48 -6.93
C LEU A 35 -4.42 2.82 -5.79
N GLU A 36 -4.21 1.52 -5.57
CA GLU A 36 -4.71 0.76 -4.42
C GLU A 36 -4.06 1.21 -3.10
N GLY A 37 -3.16 2.19 -3.15
CA GLY A 37 -2.72 2.95 -1.99
C GLY A 37 -1.28 2.67 -1.57
N GLY A 38 -0.43 2.12 -2.43
CA GLY A 38 1.00 1.97 -2.12
C GLY A 38 1.26 1.31 -0.76
N GLU A 39 0.33 0.49 -0.29
CA GLU A 39 0.38 -0.09 1.05
C GLU A 39 1.36 -1.25 0.99
N ARG A 40 2.66 -0.91 1.02
CA ARG A 40 3.57 -1.64 1.88
C ARG A 40 3.14 -1.34 3.33
N ARG A 41 1.96 -1.83 3.70
CA ARG A 41 1.65 -2.18 5.08
C ARG A 41 2.70 -3.21 5.44
N SER A 42 3.79 -2.76 6.06
CA SER A 42 4.78 -3.69 6.57
C SER A 42 4.05 -4.63 7.51
N SER A 43 3.93 -5.92 7.14
CA SER A 43 3.19 -6.90 7.93
C SER A 43 3.71 -6.93 9.38
N TYR A 44 5.01 -6.67 9.55
CA TYR A 44 5.64 -6.48 10.85
C TYR A 44 5.08 -5.27 11.61
N LEU A 45 4.97 -4.11 10.96
CA LEU A 45 4.41 -2.90 11.59
C LEU A 45 2.92 -3.11 11.95
N GLN A 46 2.17 -3.84 11.13
CA GLN A 46 0.78 -4.16 11.44
C GLN A 46 0.63 -5.11 12.63
N ALA A 47 1.47 -6.15 12.70
CA ALA A 47 1.49 -7.06 13.85
C ALA A 47 1.83 -6.30 15.14
N LEU A 48 2.88 -5.47 15.10
CA LEU A 48 3.28 -4.63 16.23
C LEU A 48 2.17 -3.67 16.68
N LEU A 49 1.49 -3.02 15.73
CA LEU A 49 0.36 -2.14 16.04
C LEU A 49 -0.85 -2.91 16.58
N ALA A 50 -1.06 -4.16 16.17
CA ALA A 50 -2.13 -5.00 16.70
C ALA A 50 -1.84 -5.41 18.16
N GLU A 51 -0.60 -5.79 18.47
CA GLU A 51 -0.16 -6.10 19.84
C GLU A 51 -0.31 -4.90 20.78
N LEU A 52 0.11 -3.71 20.35
CA LEU A 52 -0.04 -2.48 21.15
C LEU A 52 -1.50 -2.11 21.41
N ARG A 53 -2.39 -2.30 20.43
CA ARG A 53 -3.83 -2.07 20.63
C ARG A 53 -4.44 -3.09 21.58
N ALA A 54 -4.04 -4.36 21.49
CA ALA A 54 -4.51 -5.40 22.39
C ALA A 54 -4.09 -5.10 23.85
N ASP A 55 -2.85 -4.68 24.07
CA ASP A 55 -2.36 -4.29 25.41
C ASP A 55 -3.13 -3.09 25.97
N ASP A 56 -3.38 -2.05 25.16
CA ASP A 56 -4.17 -0.89 25.55
C ASP A 56 -5.63 -1.26 25.90
N GLN A 57 -6.25 -2.15 25.13
CA GLN A 57 -7.60 -2.67 25.41
C GLN A 57 -7.64 -3.45 26.73
N GLN A 58 -6.63 -4.27 27.00
CA GLN A 58 -6.54 -5.05 28.23
C GLN A 58 -6.37 -4.15 29.46
N ARG A 59 -5.53 -3.11 29.37
CA ARG A 59 -5.38 -2.11 30.45
C ARG A 59 -6.68 -1.36 30.73
N ARG A 60 -7.42 -0.99 29.69
CA ARG A 60 -8.72 -0.33 29.83
C ARG A 60 -9.78 -1.25 30.43
N ALA A 61 -9.73 -2.56 30.14
CA ALA A 61 -10.63 -3.55 30.73
C ALA A 61 -10.31 -3.87 32.21
N ALA A 62 -9.03 -3.81 32.60
CA ALA A 62 -8.60 -4.06 33.97
C ALA A 62 -8.76 -2.85 34.92
N GLY A 63 -9.04 -1.67 34.37
CA GLY A 63 -9.31 -0.44 35.12
C GLY A 63 -10.80 -0.16 35.39
N HIS A 64 -11.67 -1.15 35.16
CA HIS A 64 -13.10 -1.14 35.48
C HIS A 64 -13.41 -2.30 36.43
#